data_AF-A0A538JX64-F1
#
_entry.id   AF-A0A538JX64-F1
#
_cell.length_a   1.000
_cell.length_b   1.000
_cell.length_c   1.000
_cell.angle_alpha   90.00
_cell.angle_beta   90.00
_cell.angle_gamma   90.00
#
_symmetry.space_group_name_H-M   'P 1'
#
loop_
_entity.id
_entity.type
_entity.pdbx_description
1 polymer ?
#
loop_
_entity_poly.entity_id
_entity_poly.type
_entity_poly.pdbx_seq_one_letter_code
_entity_poly.pdbx_strand_id
1 'polypeptide(L)'
;MISIRRARADDLDFLFELVNHAAVEPFLGGRGARDRDALAPELERSAADPTGYGRFVIEVDGRSAGVMGFEVENRRSRIAHLERLAVHPAFRGRHVSDEAARLLQRHLMEDLGYHRLELEIYGFNERAQRHAERAGFIREGVRRRAYWRHGEWADGVLYALVREDLSVPEPLVLLHDYVMVHNECVRVGDWQALGDWFAEDAELEFADLPVGPFEGRADITAAYDERPPDDEVVIFAAREEEDRVVASYGWLREPGKQAGRMLLDPRNRKIQRLVVTSEAD
;
A
#
# COMPACT_ATOMS: atom_id res chain seq x y z
N MET A 1 8.23 -15.60 8.70
CA MET A 1 7.45 -14.39 8.40
C MET A 1 8.04 -13.69 7.20
N ILE A 2 7.21 -13.35 6.21
CA ILE A 2 7.59 -12.51 5.06
C ILE A 2 7.11 -11.08 5.34
N SER A 3 7.97 -10.11 5.10
CA SER A 3 7.66 -8.68 5.23
C SER A 3 8.30 -7.89 4.10
N ILE A 4 7.86 -6.65 3.90
CA ILE A 4 8.54 -5.67 3.05
C ILE A 4 8.85 -4.43 3.88
N ARG A 5 9.99 -3.81 3.60
CA ARG A 5 10.35 -2.50 4.16
C ARG A 5 11.06 -1.66 3.12
N ARG A 6 10.96 -0.35 3.25
CA ARG A 6 11.74 0.55 2.38
C ARG A 6 13.23 0.26 2.56
N ALA A 7 13.94 0.24 1.45
CA ALA A 7 15.37 0.00 1.43
C ALA A 7 16.10 1.20 2.02
N ARG A 8 17.19 0.94 2.72
CA ARG A 8 18.05 1.90 3.42
C ARG A 8 19.44 1.87 2.81
N ALA A 9 20.29 2.84 3.16
CA ALA A 9 21.68 2.87 2.72
C ALA A 9 22.43 1.56 3.00
N ASP A 10 22.18 0.94 4.17
CA ASP A 10 22.83 -0.32 4.57
C ASP A 10 22.38 -1.54 3.74
N ASP A 11 21.31 -1.43 2.95
CA ASP A 11 20.89 -2.50 2.02
C ASP A 11 21.66 -2.47 0.70
N LEU A 12 22.48 -1.45 0.46
CA LEU A 12 23.14 -1.21 -0.83
C LEU A 12 23.96 -2.41 -1.31
N ASP A 13 24.70 -3.06 -0.40
CA ASP A 13 25.52 -4.23 -0.75
C ASP A 13 24.66 -5.44 -1.15
N PHE A 14 23.58 -5.70 -0.39
CA PHE A 14 22.63 -6.76 -0.73
C PHE A 14 21.96 -6.49 -2.07
N LEU A 15 21.52 -5.26 -2.32
CA LEU A 15 20.88 -4.88 -3.57
C LEU A 15 21.85 -5.02 -4.75
N PHE A 16 23.09 -4.54 -4.60
CA PHE A 16 24.13 -4.69 -5.60
C PHE A 16 24.42 -6.16 -5.93
N GLU A 17 24.55 -7.02 -4.92
CA GLU A 17 24.72 -8.46 -5.12
C GLU A 17 23.52 -9.06 -5.86
N LEU A 18 22.31 -8.74 -5.42
CA LEU A 18 21.08 -9.30 -5.97
C LEU A 18 20.88 -8.95 -7.45
N VAL A 19 21.07 -7.68 -7.83
CA VAL A 19 20.83 -7.23 -9.22
C VAL A 19 21.87 -7.78 -10.19
N ASN A 20 23.07 -8.09 -9.70
CA ASN A 20 24.14 -8.70 -10.50
C ASN A 20 24.18 -10.23 -10.41
N HIS A 21 23.34 -10.84 -9.58
CA HIS A 21 23.29 -12.29 -9.46
C HIS A 21 22.91 -12.92 -10.81
N ALA A 22 23.68 -13.91 -11.28
CA ALA A 22 23.52 -14.52 -12.61
C ALA A 22 22.13 -15.10 -12.90
N ALA A 23 21.46 -15.62 -11.86
CA ALA A 23 20.07 -16.11 -11.94
C ALA A 23 18.98 -15.02 -11.83
N VAL A 24 19.35 -13.74 -11.77
CA VAL A 24 18.45 -12.57 -11.62
C VAL A 24 18.65 -11.60 -12.78
N GLU A 25 19.89 -11.18 -13.04
CA GLU A 25 20.25 -10.17 -14.04
C GLU A 25 19.58 -10.36 -15.42
N PRO A 26 19.49 -11.58 -16.00
CA PRO A 26 18.94 -11.76 -17.33
C PRO A 26 17.47 -11.31 -17.47
N PHE A 27 16.75 -11.27 -16.35
CA PHE A 27 15.34 -10.94 -16.25
C PHE A 27 15.07 -9.50 -15.78
N LEU A 28 16.10 -8.77 -15.35
CA LEU A 28 15.96 -7.38 -14.97
C LEU A 28 15.91 -6.46 -16.19
N GLY A 29 15.22 -5.33 -16.05
CA GLY A 29 15.13 -4.31 -17.08
C GLY A 29 16.52 -3.82 -17.53
N GLY A 30 16.69 -3.65 -18.84
CA GLY A 30 17.99 -3.28 -19.42
C GLY A 30 18.53 -1.90 -19.03
N ARG A 31 17.73 -1.04 -18.39
CA ARG A 31 18.11 0.31 -17.94
C ARG A 31 18.19 0.47 -16.41
N GLY A 32 18.02 -0.60 -15.64
CA GLY A 32 18.10 -0.50 -14.18
C GLY A 32 19.53 -0.22 -13.69
N ALA A 33 19.66 0.43 -12.53
CA ALA A 33 20.94 0.62 -11.85
C ALA A 33 21.60 -0.73 -11.53
N ARG A 34 22.90 -0.86 -11.81
CA ARG A 34 23.67 -2.11 -11.65
C ARG A 34 24.94 -1.98 -10.81
N ASP A 35 25.32 -0.76 -10.48
CA ASP A 35 26.45 -0.47 -9.60
C ASP A 35 25.98 0.31 -8.38
N ARG A 36 26.86 0.41 -7.39
CA ARG A 36 26.55 1.09 -6.12
C ARG A 36 26.25 2.57 -6.33
N ASP A 37 26.98 3.23 -7.21
CA ASP A 37 26.85 4.66 -7.50
C ASP A 37 25.51 5.00 -8.16
N ALA A 38 24.92 4.05 -8.89
CA ALA A 38 23.58 4.19 -9.48
C ALA A 38 22.47 3.73 -8.52
N LEU A 39 22.73 2.78 -7.61
CA LEU A 39 21.75 2.29 -6.64
C LEU A 39 21.55 3.23 -5.45
N ALA A 40 22.62 3.89 -4.98
CA ALA A 40 22.52 4.82 -3.85
C ALA A 40 21.56 5.99 -4.10
N PRO A 41 21.58 6.68 -5.27
CA PRO A 41 20.60 7.71 -5.58
C PRO A 41 19.15 7.20 -5.63
N GLU A 42 18.91 5.94 -5.96
CA GLU A 42 17.57 5.35 -5.89
C GLU A 42 17.08 5.20 -4.45
N LEU A 43 17.97 4.82 -3.54
CA LEU A 43 17.65 4.72 -2.11
C LEU A 43 17.34 6.10 -1.54
N GLU A 44 18.15 7.10 -1.88
CA GLU A 44 17.93 8.50 -1.51
C GLU A 44 16.61 9.03 -2.07
N ARG A 45 16.33 8.79 -3.36
CA ARG A 45 15.05 9.15 -3.99
C ARG A 45 13.88 8.46 -3.29
N SER A 46 14.03 7.18 -2.96
CA SER A 46 13.00 6.42 -2.25
C SER A 46 12.73 7.00 -0.86
N ALA A 47 13.74 7.51 -0.16
CA ALA A 47 13.53 8.20 1.11
C ALA A 47 12.90 9.59 0.92
N ALA A 48 13.27 10.32 -0.14
CA ALA A 48 12.84 11.70 -0.38
C ALA A 48 11.44 11.85 -1.00
N ASP A 49 11.00 10.89 -1.83
CA ASP A 49 9.68 10.87 -2.47
C ASP A 49 8.92 9.58 -2.10
N PRO A 50 8.49 9.42 -0.83
CA PRO A 50 7.95 8.17 -0.33
C PRO A 50 6.64 7.75 -1.02
N THR A 51 5.91 8.72 -1.60
CA THR A 51 4.62 8.50 -2.26
C THR A 51 4.73 8.36 -3.77
N GLY A 52 5.75 8.96 -4.42
CA GLY A 52 5.94 8.89 -5.87
C GLY A 52 6.99 7.88 -6.33
N TYR A 53 7.83 7.37 -5.43
CA TYR A 53 8.86 6.39 -5.76
C TYR A 53 9.19 5.48 -4.57
N GLY A 54 9.49 4.20 -4.86
CA GLY A 54 9.78 3.24 -3.81
C GLY A 54 10.72 2.14 -4.23
N ARG A 55 11.75 1.90 -3.40
CA ARG A 55 12.54 0.68 -3.41
C ARG A 55 12.39 -0.02 -2.07
N PHE A 56 11.98 -1.27 -2.10
CA PHE A 56 11.68 -2.07 -0.93
C PHE A 56 12.52 -3.33 -0.91
N VAL A 57 13.06 -3.66 0.26
CA VAL A 57 13.63 -4.98 0.55
C VAL A 57 12.51 -5.90 0.98
N ILE A 58 12.49 -7.10 0.39
CA ILE A 58 11.67 -8.21 0.85
C ILE A 58 12.48 -8.97 1.88
N GLU A 59 11.91 -9.21 3.06
CA GLU A 59 12.56 -9.95 4.13
C GLU A 59 11.86 -11.28 4.38
N VAL A 60 12.65 -12.30 4.71
CA VAL A 60 12.16 -13.61 5.15
C VAL A 60 12.84 -13.92 6.48
N ASP A 61 12.05 -13.99 7.55
CA ASP A 61 12.54 -14.26 8.90
C ASP A 61 13.64 -13.26 9.33
N GLY A 62 13.44 -11.98 8.99
CA GLY A 62 14.37 -10.88 9.29
C GLY A 62 15.61 -10.80 8.38
N ARG A 63 15.70 -11.64 7.35
CA ARG A 63 16.82 -11.64 6.39
C ARG A 63 16.40 -11.06 5.05
N SER A 64 17.22 -10.17 4.48
CA SER A 64 17.05 -9.66 3.12
C SER A 64 17.01 -10.80 2.11
N ALA A 65 15.90 -10.91 1.40
CA ALA A 65 15.56 -12.04 0.54
C ALA A 65 15.20 -11.61 -0.89
N GLY A 66 14.87 -10.33 -1.09
CA GLY A 66 14.59 -9.80 -2.42
C GLY A 66 14.45 -8.29 -2.45
N VAL A 67 14.08 -7.78 -3.61
CA VAL A 67 13.77 -6.38 -3.86
C VAL A 67 12.51 -6.27 -4.69
N MET A 68 11.79 -5.17 -4.51
CA MET A 68 10.72 -4.73 -5.40
C MET A 68 10.64 -3.20 -5.36
N GLY A 69 9.92 -2.60 -6.29
CA GLY A 69 9.68 -1.17 -6.24
C GLY A 69 8.55 -0.71 -7.12
N PHE A 70 8.32 0.60 -7.05
CA PHE A 70 7.34 1.28 -7.84
C PHE A 70 7.81 2.69 -8.17
N GLU A 71 7.22 3.26 -9.21
CA GLU A 71 7.31 4.67 -9.55
C GLU A 71 5.94 5.17 -9.99
N VAL A 72 5.64 6.44 -9.73
CA VAL A 72 4.41 7.05 -10.22
C VAL A 72 4.43 7.18 -11.73
N GLU A 73 3.47 6.55 -12.40
CA GLU A 73 3.26 6.71 -13.84
C GLU A 73 2.39 7.95 -14.10
N ASN A 74 1.32 8.10 -13.32
CA ASN A 74 0.38 9.21 -13.46
C ASN A 74 -0.19 9.62 -12.10
N ARG A 75 0.24 10.80 -11.61
CA ARG A 75 -0.23 11.35 -10.33
C ARG A 75 -1.73 11.65 -10.34
N ARG A 76 -2.24 12.28 -11.41
CA ARG A 76 -3.66 12.69 -11.51
C ARG A 76 -4.59 11.48 -11.52
N SER A 77 -4.23 10.46 -12.27
CA SER A 77 -5.03 9.23 -12.39
C SER A 77 -4.69 8.19 -11.32
N ARG A 78 -3.73 8.50 -10.43
CA ARG A 78 -3.27 7.62 -9.36
C ARG A 78 -2.84 6.24 -9.90
N ILE A 79 -1.93 6.26 -10.87
CA ILE A 79 -1.35 5.07 -11.49
C ILE A 79 0.11 4.94 -11.04
N ALA A 80 0.48 3.77 -10.53
CA ALA A 80 1.87 3.39 -10.26
C ALA A 80 2.32 2.27 -11.19
N HIS A 81 3.55 2.37 -11.67
CA HIS A 81 4.24 1.32 -12.39
C HIS A 81 5.08 0.50 -11.40
N LEU A 82 4.83 -0.80 -11.30
CA LEU A 82 5.62 -1.71 -10.47
C LEU A 82 6.80 -2.24 -11.26
N GLU A 83 7.96 -2.27 -10.60
CA GLU A 83 9.20 -2.70 -11.23
C GLU A 83 10.14 -3.41 -10.25
N ARG A 84 11.18 -4.01 -10.83
CA ARG A 84 12.33 -4.59 -10.11
C ARG A 84 11.98 -5.61 -9.05
N LEU A 85 10.96 -6.43 -9.29
CA LEU A 85 10.73 -7.60 -8.46
C LEU A 85 11.82 -8.65 -8.72
N ALA A 86 12.64 -8.92 -7.71
CA ALA A 86 13.60 -10.01 -7.72
C ALA A 86 13.69 -10.67 -6.34
N VAL A 87 13.70 -12.01 -6.33
CA VAL A 87 13.94 -12.82 -5.14
C VAL A 87 15.27 -13.52 -5.30
N HIS A 88 16.11 -13.38 -4.27
CA HIS A 88 17.41 -14.03 -4.18
C HIS A 88 17.22 -15.56 -4.30
N PRO A 89 18.04 -16.28 -5.09
CA PRO A 89 17.82 -17.70 -5.36
C PRO A 89 17.67 -18.59 -4.12
N ALA A 90 18.39 -18.28 -3.05
CA ALA A 90 18.32 -19.00 -1.77
C ALA A 90 16.91 -18.98 -1.10
N PHE A 91 16.01 -18.09 -1.53
CA PHE A 91 14.67 -17.93 -0.96
C PHE A 91 13.54 -18.31 -1.92
N ARG A 92 13.87 -18.83 -3.12
CA ARG A 92 12.86 -19.25 -4.11
C ARG A 92 12.13 -20.53 -3.69
N GLY A 93 10.96 -20.78 -4.29
CA GLY A 93 10.13 -21.94 -3.99
C GLY A 93 9.34 -21.85 -2.68
N ARG A 94 9.39 -20.70 -1.99
CA ARG A 94 8.71 -20.44 -0.72
C ARG A 94 7.59 -19.39 -0.83
N HIS A 95 7.04 -19.18 -2.02
CA HIS A 95 6.01 -18.17 -2.32
C HIS A 95 6.35 -16.71 -1.93
N VAL A 96 7.64 -16.40 -1.67
CA VAL A 96 8.11 -15.07 -1.24
C VAL A 96 7.65 -13.95 -2.15
N SER A 97 7.75 -14.14 -3.48
CA SER A 97 7.29 -13.13 -4.44
C SER A 97 5.78 -12.91 -4.38
N ASP A 98 5.00 -13.97 -4.20
CA ASP A 98 3.54 -13.88 -4.17
C ASP A 98 3.06 -13.11 -2.92
N GLU A 99 3.64 -13.39 -1.75
CA GLU A 99 3.33 -12.66 -0.51
C GLU A 99 3.83 -11.22 -0.53
N ALA A 100 5.05 -10.98 -0.99
CA ALA A 100 5.61 -9.64 -1.11
C ALA A 100 4.82 -8.75 -2.10
N ALA A 101 4.37 -9.32 -3.22
CA ALA A 101 3.51 -8.63 -4.18
C ALA A 101 2.20 -8.16 -3.51
N ARG A 102 1.54 -9.03 -2.74
CA ARG A 102 0.30 -8.66 -2.03
C ARG A 102 0.53 -7.61 -0.95
N LEU A 103 1.66 -7.66 -0.24
CA LEU A 103 2.02 -6.62 0.73
C LEU A 103 2.23 -5.27 0.04
N LEU A 104 2.95 -5.24 -1.08
CA LEU A 104 3.16 -4.00 -1.82
C LEU A 104 1.85 -3.49 -2.43
N GLN A 105 1.02 -4.36 -3.00
CA GLN A 105 -0.28 -3.98 -3.56
C GLN A 105 -1.14 -3.26 -2.52
N ARG A 106 -1.27 -3.84 -1.32
CA ARG A 106 -1.98 -3.21 -0.20
C ARG A 106 -1.35 -1.88 0.18
N HIS A 107 -0.03 -1.83 0.40
CA HIS A 107 0.64 -0.57 0.73
C HIS A 107 0.38 0.54 -0.29
N LEU A 108 0.41 0.22 -1.59
CA LEU A 108 0.21 1.23 -2.63
C LEU A 108 -1.27 1.64 -2.77
N MET A 109 -2.21 0.71 -2.70
CA MET A 109 -3.63 1.00 -2.92
C MET A 109 -4.41 1.43 -1.68
N GLU A 110 -4.02 0.90 -0.52
CA GLU A 110 -4.53 1.30 0.79
C GLU A 110 -3.71 2.52 1.23
N ASP A 111 -2.50 2.35 1.78
CA ASP A 111 -1.79 3.46 2.42
C ASP A 111 -1.46 4.66 1.51
N LEU A 112 -1.14 4.45 0.23
CA LEU A 112 -0.76 5.53 -0.70
C LEU A 112 -1.90 5.98 -1.65
N GLY A 113 -3.07 5.35 -1.58
CA GLY A 113 -4.24 5.73 -2.36
C GLY A 113 -4.12 5.56 -3.88
N TYR A 114 -3.22 4.72 -4.39
CA TYR A 114 -3.17 4.39 -5.82
C TYR A 114 -4.46 3.67 -6.24
N HIS A 115 -5.03 4.06 -7.38
CA HIS A 115 -6.19 3.38 -7.94
C HIS A 115 -5.80 2.20 -8.83
N ARG A 116 -4.67 2.32 -9.52
CA ARG A 116 -4.20 1.33 -10.50
C ARG A 116 -2.72 1.06 -10.34
N LEU A 117 -2.37 -0.22 -10.36
CA LEU A 117 -1.00 -0.69 -10.44
C LEU A 117 -0.82 -1.37 -11.79
N GLU A 118 0.26 -1.05 -12.49
CA GLU A 118 0.59 -1.66 -13.77
C GLU A 118 2.04 -2.13 -13.80
N LEU A 119 2.30 -3.13 -14.64
CA LEU A 119 3.65 -3.66 -14.83
C LEU A 119 3.82 -4.21 -16.24
N GLU A 120 5.07 -4.24 -16.68
CA GLU A 120 5.45 -4.80 -17.98
C GLU A 120 6.48 -5.91 -17.78
N ILE A 121 6.24 -7.05 -18.43
CA ILE A 121 7.08 -8.24 -18.32
C ILE A 121 7.59 -8.64 -19.70
N TYR A 122 8.89 -8.93 -19.83
CA TYR A 122 9.43 -9.49 -21.07
C TYR A 122 8.67 -10.76 -21.49
N GLY A 123 8.33 -10.88 -22.77
CA GLY A 123 7.54 -11.97 -23.32
C GLY A 123 8.14 -13.36 -23.10
N PHE A 124 9.48 -13.46 -23.03
CA PHE A 124 10.18 -14.72 -22.72
C PHE A 124 10.16 -15.09 -21.22
N ASN A 125 9.78 -14.16 -20.33
CA ASN A 125 9.79 -14.38 -18.88
C ASN A 125 8.46 -14.94 -18.38
N GLU A 126 8.11 -16.15 -18.84
CA GLU A 126 6.86 -16.81 -18.48
C GLU A 126 6.69 -17.02 -16.98
N ARG A 127 7.79 -17.18 -16.24
CA ARG A 127 7.76 -17.33 -14.78
C ARG A 127 7.21 -16.07 -14.11
N ALA A 128 7.63 -14.89 -14.56
CA ALA A 128 7.10 -13.64 -14.04
C ALA A 128 5.65 -13.41 -14.47
N GLN A 129 5.28 -13.78 -15.71
CA GLN A 129 3.89 -13.71 -16.19
C GLN A 129 2.95 -14.54 -15.32
N ARG A 130 3.28 -15.82 -15.08
CA ARG A 130 2.52 -16.70 -14.16
C ARG A 130 2.46 -16.15 -12.75
N HIS A 131 3.52 -15.49 -12.27
CA HIS A 131 3.52 -14.85 -10.96
C HIS A 131 2.56 -13.66 -10.92
N ALA A 132 2.58 -12.77 -11.92
CA ALA A 132 1.68 -11.63 -12.01
C ALA A 132 0.21 -12.08 -11.98
N GLU A 133 -0.13 -13.10 -12.77
CA GLU A 133 -1.48 -13.68 -12.80
C GLU A 133 -1.90 -14.27 -11.44
N ARG A 134 -1.01 -15.00 -10.75
CA ARG A 134 -1.29 -15.49 -9.38
C ARG A 134 -1.37 -14.39 -8.33
N ALA A 135 -0.72 -13.26 -8.58
CA ALA A 135 -0.80 -12.07 -7.73
C ALA A 135 -2.04 -11.22 -8.05
N GLY A 136 -2.92 -11.66 -8.95
CA GLY A 136 -4.19 -11.02 -9.27
C GLY A 136 -4.15 -10.06 -10.46
N PHE A 137 -2.98 -9.83 -11.07
CA PHE A 137 -2.90 -8.95 -12.23
C PHE A 137 -3.59 -9.58 -13.46
N ILE A 138 -4.30 -8.74 -14.20
CA ILE A 138 -4.96 -9.08 -15.46
C ILE A 138 -4.07 -8.65 -16.63
N ARG A 139 -3.92 -9.53 -17.62
CA ARG A 139 -3.18 -9.22 -18.86
C ARG A 139 -4.02 -8.30 -19.75
N GLU A 140 -3.46 -7.15 -20.12
CA GLU A 140 -4.16 -6.15 -20.93
C GLU A 140 -3.64 -6.05 -22.38
N GLY A 141 -2.41 -6.48 -22.65
CA GLY A 141 -1.87 -6.34 -24.00
C GLY A 141 -0.45 -6.85 -24.19
N VAL A 142 0.06 -6.64 -25.41
CA VAL A 142 1.43 -6.97 -25.81
C VAL A 142 2.01 -5.85 -26.68
N ARG A 143 3.17 -5.34 -26.28
CA ARG A 143 4.03 -4.49 -27.09
C ARG A 143 4.97 -5.37 -27.91
N ARG A 144 4.59 -5.61 -29.17
CA ARG A 144 5.33 -6.50 -30.08
C ARG A 144 6.73 -5.95 -30.35
N ARG A 145 7.77 -6.79 -30.19
CA ARG A 145 9.18 -6.49 -30.47
C ARG A 145 9.66 -5.18 -29.84
N ALA A 146 9.21 -4.88 -28.62
CA ALA A 146 9.48 -3.62 -27.94
C ALA A 146 10.93 -3.50 -27.43
N TYR A 147 11.61 -4.62 -27.20
CA TYR A 147 12.90 -4.62 -26.51
C TYR A 147 13.95 -5.48 -27.21
N TRP A 148 15.17 -4.96 -27.32
CA TRP A 148 16.33 -5.74 -27.73
C TRP A 148 16.98 -6.38 -26.50
N ARG A 149 16.90 -7.71 -26.38
CA ARG A 149 17.45 -8.48 -25.24
C ARG A 149 18.00 -9.81 -25.74
N HIS A 150 19.11 -10.26 -25.15
CA HIS A 150 19.70 -11.58 -25.45
C HIS A 150 19.98 -11.83 -26.95
N GLY A 151 20.23 -10.76 -27.71
CA GLY A 151 20.48 -10.84 -29.15
C GLY A 151 19.24 -10.93 -30.03
N GLU A 152 18.04 -10.78 -29.47
CA GLU A 152 16.77 -10.84 -30.20
C GLU A 152 15.78 -9.75 -29.77
N TRP A 153 14.76 -9.53 -30.61
CA TRP A 153 13.65 -8.64 -30.27
C TRP A 153 12.61 -9.39 -29.44
N ALA A 154 12.44 -8.99 -28.19
CA ALA A 154 11.46 -9.52 -27.26
C ALA A 154 10.22 -8.62 -27.19
N ASP A 155 9.07 -9.27 -27.00
CA ASP A 155 7.81 -8.61 -26.67
C ASP A 155 7.80 -8.09 -25.22
N GLY A 156 6.95 -7.12 -24.94
CA GLY A 156 6.59 -6.70 -23.58
C GLY A 156 5.11 -6.99 -23.31
N VAL A 157 4.83 -7.79 -22.29
CA VAL A 157 3.46 -8.18 -21.92
C VAL A 157 2.99 -7.25 -20.81
N LEU A 158 1.85 -6.60 -21.04
CA LEU A 158 1.29 -5.58 -20.16
C LEU A 158 0.27 -6.21 -19.21
N TYR A 159 0.38 -5.87 -17.93
CA TYR A 159 -0.50 -6.32 -16.87
C TYR A 159 -0.95 -5.16 -16.00
N ALA A 160 -2.15 -5.26 -15.44
CA ALA A 160 -2.66 -4.30 -14.48
C ALA A 160 -3.54 -4.93 -13.40
N LEU A 161 -3.63 -4.21 -12.29
CA LEU A 161 -4.51 -4.49 -11.16
C LEU A 161 -5.16 -3.16 -10.78
N VAL A 162 -6.49 -3.13 -10.70
CA VAL A 162 -7.22 -1.97 -10.16
C VAL A 162 -7.65 -2.25 -8.72
N ARG A 163 -7.98 -1.19 -7.98
CA ARG A 163 -8.35 -1.29 -6.56
C ARG A 163 -9.46 -2.30 -6.31
N GLU A 164 -10.43 -2.40 -7.23
CA GLU A 164 -11.56 -3.31 -7.18
C GLU A 164 -11.17 -4.79 -7.33
N ASP A 165 -9.97 -5.08 -7.87
CA ASP A 165 -9.45 -6.44 -8.02
C ASP A 165 -8.82 -6.96 -6.71
N LEU A 166 -8.39 -6.07 -5.81
CA LEU A 166 -8.10 -6.46 -4.44
C LEU A 166 -9.45 -6.76 -3.79
N SER A 167 -9.74 -8.05 -3.58
CA SER A 167 -10.89 -8.46 -2.76
C SER A 167 -10.64 -8.08 -1.29
N VAL A 168 -10.58 -6.79 -1.01
CA VAL A 168 -10.66 -6.23 0.32
C VAL A 168 -12.13 -6.32 0.69
N PRO A 169 -12.49 -7.00 1.79
CA PRO A 169 -13.84 -6.97 2.30
C PRO A 169 -14.34 -5.52 2.33
N GLU A 170 -15.54 -5.28 1.80
CA GLU A 170 -16.13 -3.94 1.73
C GLU A 170 -16.04 -3.16 3.07
N PRO A 171 -16.21 -3.80 4.26
CA PRO A 171 -16.02 -3.11 5.53
C PRO A 171 -14.63 -2.48 5.71
N LEU A 172 -13.57 -3.18 5.29
CA LEU A 172 -12.20 -2.67 5.39
C LEU A 172 -11.95 -1.51 4.42
N VAL A 173 -12.57 -1.54 3.24
CA VAL A 173 -12.56 -0.41 2.30
C VAL A 173 -13.26 0.80 2.91
N LEU A 174 -14.38 0.60 3.59
CA LEU A 174 -15.12 1.68 4.27
C LEU A 174 -14.29 2.37 5.35
N LEU A 175 -13.61 1.61 6.23
CA LEU A 175 -12.72 2.20 7.25
C LEU A 175 -11.63 3.05 6.59
N HIS A 176 -10.98 2.49 5.56
CA HIS A 176 -9.90 3.16 4.86
C HIS A 176 -10.36 4.49 4.26
N ASP A 177 -11.46 4.46 3.50
CA ASP A 177 -11.95 5.66 2.80
C ASP A 177 -12.45 6.73 3.80
N TYR A 178 -13.05 6.31 4.92
CA TYR A 178 -13.37 7.19 6.05
C TYR A 178 -12.12 7.88 6.63
N VAL A 179 -11.05 7.12 6.93
CA VAL A 179 -9.80 7.68 7.49
C VAL A 179 -9.13 8.65 6.51
N MET A 180 -9.14 8.33 5.21
CA MET A 180 -8.63 9.26 4.19
C MET A 180 -9.39 10.59 4.19
N VAL A 181 -10.73 10.54 4.24
CA VAL A 181 -11.54 11.76 4.27
C VAL A 181 -11.36 12.51 5.59
N HIS A 182 -11.30 11.81 6.72
CA HIS A 182 -10.96 12.40 8.01
C HIS A 182 -9.65 13.19 7.94
N ASN A 183 -8.58 12.57 7.43
CA ASN A 183 -7.27 13.22 7.36
C ASN A 183 -7.25 14.39 6.38
N GLU A 184 -7.99 14.31 5.29
CA GLU A 184 -8.17 15.45 4.40
C GLU A 184 -8.90 16.60 5.12
N CYS A 185 -9.98 16.30 5.87
CA CYS A 185 -10.69 17.29 6.69
C CYS A 185 -9.77 17.96 7.72
N VAL A 186 -8.87 17.21 8.37
CA VAL A 186 -7.84 17.78 9.27
C VAL A 186 -6.94 18.79 8.53
N ARG A 187 -6.52 18.50 7.30
CA ARG A 187 -5.63 19.39 6.52
C ARG A 187 -6.34 20.65 6.02
N VAL A 188 -7.60 20.54 5.61
CA VAL A 188 -8.32 21.63 4.93
C VAL A 188 -9.27 22.40 5.84
N GLY A 189 -9.65 21.82 6.98
CA GLY A 189 -10.58 22.41 7.94
C GLY A 189 -12.05 22.40 7.50
N ASP A 190 -12.43 21.53 6.55
CA ASP A 190 -13.81 21.36 6.08
C ASP A 190 -14.30 19.94 6.42
N TRP A 191 -15.20 19.82 7.38
CA TRP A 191 -15.69 18.54 7.91
C TRP A 191 -17.01 18.08 7.30
N GLN A 192 -17.61 18.86 6.39
CA GLN A 192 -18.89 18.51 5.78
C GLN A 192 -18.82 17.19 5.01
N ALA A 193 -17.70 16.93 4.33
CA ALA A 193 -17.46 15.69 3.59
C ALA A 193 -17.34 14.46 4.50
N LEU A 194 -16.99 14.63 5.77
CA LEU A 194 -16.85 13.51 6.71
C LEU A 194 -18.22 12.92 7.08
N GLY A 195 -19.22 13.80 7.27
CA GLY A 195 -20.58 13.41 7.63
C GLY A 195 -21.18 12.40 6.65
N ASP A 196 -20.88 12.54 5.36
CA ASP A 196 -21.37 11.64 4.33
C ASP A 196 -20.93 10.18 4.53
N TRP A 197 -19.92 9.87 5.33
CA TRP A 197 -19.50 8.49 5.60
C TRP A 197 -20.36 7.79 6.66
N PHE A 198 -21.14 8.55 7.43
CA PHE A 198 -22.03 8.01 8.46
C PHE A 198 -23.42 7.72 7.92
N ALA A 199 -24.07 6.68 8.44
CA ALA A 199 -25.50 6.47 8.26
C ALA A 199 -26.30 7.59 8.94
N GLU A 200 -27.54 7.83 8.49
CA GLU A 200 -28.36 8.93 9.02
C GLU A 200 -28.60 8.80 10.55
N ASP A 201 -28.71 7.56 11.04
CA ASP A 201 -28.91 7.15 12.44
C ASP A 201 -27.62 6.60 13.08
N ALA A 202 -26.44 7.01 12.60
CA ALA A 202 -25.17 6.47 13.09
C ALA A 202 -24.85 6.88 14.53
N GLU A 203 -23.97 6.13 15.20
CA GLU A 203 -23.48 6.45 16.55
C GLU A 203 -21.95 6.62 16.51
N LEU A 204 -21.43 7.71 17.08
CA LEU A 204 -20.00 7.92 17.31
C LEU A 204 -19.73 8.02 18.82
N GLU A 205 -18.85 7.18 19.32
CA GLU A 205 -18.49 7.11 20.73
C GLU A 205 -16.97 7.21 20.90
N PHE A 206 -16.52 8.09 21.80
CA PHE A 206 -15.13 8.09 22.29
C PHE A 206 -15.13 7.48 23.68
N ALA A 207 -14.96 6.16 23.80
CA ALA A 207 -15.26 5.40 25.01
C ALA A 207 -14.49 5.89 26.25
N ASP A 208 -13.26 6.38 26.06
CA ASP A 208 -12.37 6.80 27.12
C ASP A 208 -12.33 8.32 27.33
N LEU A 209 -13.13 9.08 26.57
CA LEU A 209 -13.21 10.54 26.67
C LEU A 209 -14.61 10.97 27.10
N PRO A 210 -14.77 12.03 27.91
CA PRO A 210 -16.06 12.59 28.28
C PRO A 210 -16.65 13.45 27.13
N VAL A 211 -16.62 12.91 25.91
CA VAL A 211 -17.04 13.58 24.67
C VAL A 211 -17.88 12.58 23.87
N GLY A 212 -19.13 12.94 23.60
CA GLY A 212 -20.12 12.03 23.03
C GLY A 212 -20.87 11.18 24.08
N PRO A 213 -21.61 10.13 23.67
CA PRO A 213 -21.79 9.71 22.29
C PRO A 213 -22.55 10.76 21.47
N PHE A 214 -22.33 10.76 20.15
CA PHE A 214 -23.06 11.58 19.18
C PHE A 214 -23.97 10.66 18.37
N GLU A 215 -25.25 11.05 18.25
CA GLU A 215 -26.27 10.24 17.59
C GLU A 215 -26.79 10.94 16.34
N GLY A 216 -26.68 10.26 15.21
CA GLY A 216 -27.07 10.72 13.90
C GLY A 216 -25.97 11.49 13.16
N ARG A 217 -26.01 11.41 11.83
CA ARG A 217 -25.02 12.03 10.94
C ARG A 217 -24.85 13.54 11.20
N ALA A 218 -25.96 14.24 11.46
CA ALA A 218 -25.94 15.69 11.69
C ALA A 218 -25.15 16.05 12.96
N ASP A 219 -25.41 15.36 14.08
CA ASP A 219 -24.75 15.61 15.36
C ASP A 219 -23.27 15.23 15.30
N ILE A 220 -22.94 14.11 14.64
CA ILE A 220 -21.55 13.70 14.39
C ILE A 220 -20.80 14.76 13.59
N THR A 221 -21.39 15.25 12.50
CA THR A 221 -20.75 16.28 11.65
C THR A 221 -20.55 17.58 12.43
N ALA A 222 -21.55 18.01 13.19
CA ALA A 222 -21.46 19.20 14.04
C ALA A 222 -20.37 19.05 15.11
N ALA A 223 -20.20 17.86 15.70
CA ALA A 223 -19.15 17.60 16.68
C ALA A 223 -17.74 17.80 16.10
N TYR A 224 -17.50 17.36 14.86
CA TYR A 224 -16.24 17.59 14.16
C TYR A 224 -16.02 19.06 13.80
N ASP A 225 -17.07 19.79 13.41
CA ASP A 225 -16.99 21.23 13.15
C ASP A 225 -16.71 22.04 14.45
N GLU A 226 -17.33 21.66 15.57
CA GLU A 226 -17.17 22.36 16.86
C GLU A 226 -15.84 22.05 17.55
N ARG A 227 -15.36 20.80 17.45
CA ARG A 227 -14.15 20.31 18.11
C ARG A 227 -13.34 19.46 17.14
N PRO A 228 -12.73 20.08 16.11
CA PRO A 228 -11.98 19.35 15.11
C PRO A 228 -10.74 18.70 15.74
N PRO A 229 -10.44 17.44 15.40
CA PRO A 229 -9.12 16.86 15.59
C PRO A 229 -8.04 17.75 14.97
N ASP A 230 -6.88 17.84 15.64
CA ASP A 230 -5.75 18.64 15.18
C ASP A 230 -4.63 17.79 14.56
N ASP A 231 -4.80 16.47 14.50
CA ASP A 231 -3.82 15.55 13.93
C ASP A 231 -4.49 14.47 13.06
N GLU A 232 -3.71 13.97 12.10
CA GLU A 232 -4.12 12.92 11.19
C GLU A 232 -4.03 11.55 11.87
N VAL A 233 -4.97 10.67 11.53
CA VAL A 233 -5.03 9.27 11.98
C VAL A 233 -4.17 8.39 11.08
N VAL A 234 -3.37 7.52 11.67
CA VAL A 234 -2.63 6.46 10.97
C VAL A 234 -3.18 5.10 11.41
N ILE A 235 -3.55 4.25 10.47
CA ILE A 235 -3.97 2.87 10.74
C ILE A 235 -2.75 1.95 10.66
N PHE A 236 -2.47 1.19 11.73
CA PHE A 236 -1.35 0.23 11.75
C PHE A 236 -1.76 -1.16 11.28
N ALA A 237 -2.98 -1.57 11.60
CA ALA A 237 -3.56 -2.84 11.21
C ALA A 237 -5.07 -2.74 11.27
N ALA A 238 -5.76 -3.36 10.32
CA ALA A 238 -7.20 -3.51 10.31
C ALA A 238 -7.57 -4.94 9.92
N ARG A 239 -8.61 -5.48 10.56
CA ARG A 239 -9.17 -6.79 10.25
C ARG A 239 -10.67 -6.78 10.41
N GLU A 240 -11.33 -7.65 9.68
CA GLU A 240 -12.73 -7.97 9.89
C GLU A 240 -12.85 -9.01 11.03
N GLU A 241 -13.75 -8.76 11.97
CA GLU A 241 -14.12 -9.66 13.04
C GLU A 241 -15.64 -9.83 13.01
N GLU A 242 -16.11 -10.98 12.56
CA GLU A 242 -17.55 -11.25 12.34
C GLU A 242 -18.16 -10.19 11.40
N ASP A 243 -19.00 -9.30 11.91
CA ASP A 243 -19.69 -8.24 11.14
C ASP A 243 -19.11 -6.84 11.40
N ARG A 244 -17.87 -6.73 11.88
CA ARG A 244 -17.25 -5.44 12.19
C ARG A 244 -15.79 -5.34 11.78
N VAL A 245 -15.31 -4.11 11.63
CA VAL A 245 -13.90 -3.83 11.46
C VAL A 245 -13.28 -3.43 12.78
N VAL A 246 -12.14 -4.03 13.08
CA VAL A 246 -11.28 -3.65 14.18
C VAL A 246 -9.95 -3.15 13.63
N ALA A 247 -9.57 -1.93 14.01
CA ALA A 247 -8.30 -1.36 13.63
C ALA A 247 -7.54 -0.76 14.81
N SER A 248 -6.23 -0.96 14.84
CA SER A 248 -5.31 -0.23 15.73
C SER A 248 -4.87 1.05 15.03
N TYR A 249 -4.96 2.19 15.72
CA TYR A 249 -4.60 3.48 15.15
C TYR A 249 -3.58 4.24 16.01
N GLY A 250 -2.94 5.23 15.40
CA GLY A 250 -2.06 6.20 16.04
C GLY A 250 -2.21 7.59 15.42
N TRP A 251 -1.42 8.53 15.90
CA TRP A 251 -1.40 9.92 15.44
C TRP A 251 -0.16 10.19 14.58
N LEU A 252 -0.30 11.00 13.52
CA LEU A 252 0.81 11.29 12.61
C LEU A 252 2.00 11.97 13.31
N ARG A 253 1.76 12.83 14.32
CA ARG A 253 2.83 13.49 15.10
C ARG A 253 3.62 12.54 16.00
N GLU A 254 3.07 11.36 16.33
CA GLU A 254 3.74 10.31 17.12
C GLU A 254 3.88 9.02 16.29
N PRO A 255 4.70 9.04 15.22
CA PRO A 255 4.75 7.94 14.27
C PRO A 255 5.23 6.65 14.93
N GLY A 256 4.45 5.58 14.77
CA GLY A 256 4.75 4.25 15.30
C GLY A 256 4.32 4.01 16.75
N LYS A 257 3.71 5.00 17.43
CA LYS A 257 3.04 4.79 18.71
C LYS A 257 1.56 4.48 18.46
N GLN A 258 1.09 3.34 18.97
CA GLN A 258 -0.33 3.03 19.01
C GLN A 258 -1.01 3.94 20.03
N ALA A 259 -2.05 4.65 19.58
CA ALA A 259 -2.86 5.52 20.43
C ALA A 259 -4.10 4.79 20.95
N GLY A 260 -4.59 3.79 20.22
CA GLY A 260 -5.85 3.15 20.56
C GLY A 260 -6.40 2.23 19.47
N ARG A 261 -7.71 1.94 19.58
CA ARG A 261 -8.45 1.14 18.59
C ARG A 261 -9.71 1.83 18.11
N MET A 262 -10.04 1.59 16.84
CA MET A 262 -11.32 1.90 16.22
C MET A 262 -12.11 0.61 16.01
N LEU A 263 -13.37 0.60 16.43
CA LEU A 263 -14.34 -0.45 16.16
C LEU A 263 -15.44 0.13 15.28
N LEU A 264 -15.53 -0.34 14.03
CA LEU A 264 -16.44 0.18 13.03
C LEU A 264 -17.44 -0.90 12.63
N ASP A 265 -18.72 -0.62 12.84
CA ASP A 265 -19.82 -1.48 12.41
C ASP A 265 -20.40 -0.90 11.10
N PRO A 266 -20.28 -1.60 9.97
CA PRO A 266 -20.74 -1.13 8.67
C PRO A 266 -22.25 -1.39 8.47
N ARG A 267 -22.92 -0.53 7.69
CA ARG A 267 -24.26 -0.79 7.14
C ARG A 267 -24.43 -0.10 5.80
N ASN A 268 -24.75 -0.85 4.74
CA ASN A 268 -24.98 -0.32 3.38
C ASN A 268 -23.87 0.64 2.90
N ARG A 269 -22.60 0.25 3.07
CA ARG A 269 -21.41 1.08 2.72
C ARG A 269 -21.26 2.39 3.49
N LYS A 270 -21.93 2.52 4.64
CA LYS A 270 -21.79 3.65 5.58
C LYS A 270 -21.44 3.12 6.97
N ILE A 271 -20.88 4.00 7.80
CA ILE A 271 -20.60 3.71 9.21
C ILE A 271 -21.91 3.78 9.99
N GLN A 272 -22.33 2.66 10.56
CA GLN A 272 -23.47 2.63 11.49
C GLN A 272 -23.04 2.98 12.90
N ARG A 273 -21.88 2.46 13.33
CA ARG A 273 -21.31 2.76 14.64
C ARG A 273 -19.80 2.87 14.50
N LEU A 274 -19.22 3.88 15.11
CA LEU A 274 -17.78 4.00 15.30
C LEU A 274 -17.49 4.22 16.78
N VAL A 275 -16.72 3.30 17.36
CA VAL A 275 -16.20 3.45 18.72
C VAL A 275 -14.70 3.67 18.64
N VAL A 276 -14.24 4.79 19.18
CA VAL A 276 -12.82 5.13 19.29
C VAL A 276 -12.42 4.97 20.76
N THR A 277 -11.38 4.19 20.98
CA THR A 277 -10.82 3.90 22.31
C THR A 277 -9.38 4.40 22.34
N SER A 278 -8.92 4.85 23.50
CA SER A 278 -7.49 5.14 23.76
C SER A 278 -6.87 3.98 24.54
N GLU A 279 -5.61 3.65 24.27
CA GLU A 279 -4.86 2.84 25.24
C GLU A 279 -4.61 3.69 26.49
N ALA A 280 -4.99 3.18 27.66
CA ALA A 280 -4.57 3.76 28.92
C ALA A 280 -3.05 3.56 29.05
N ASP A 281 -2.29 4.66 29.11
CA ASP A 281 -0.87 4.66 29.50
C ASP A 281 -0.65 4.00 30.87
#